data_AF-A0A258BP88-F1
#
_entry.id   AF-A0A258BP88-F1
#
_cell.length_a   1.000
_cell.length_b   1.000
_cell.length_c   1.000
_cell.angle_alpha   90.00
_cell.angle_beta   90.00
_cell.angle_gamma   90.00
#
_symmetry.space_group_name_H-M   'P 1'
#
loop_
_entity.id
_entity.type
_entity.pdbx_description
1 polymer ?
#
loop_
_entity_poly.entity_id
_entity_poly.type
_entity_poly.pdbx_seq_one_letter_code
_entity_poly.pdbx_strand_id
1 'polypeptide(L)'
;MQLYRRAVYGDLLDLNLLDTRQYRTNQPCNERWASTCDGVNDAAAEVLGQAQEAWLFQSLQGSRARWKALAQQVMLMDLNRNLNGEVGYNLDTWAGYRVPRARLLNHIQRRNIDNVVVLTGDEHQNYAGELFLDGRNPEGRAIATEFVTTSISSSGDGVDQRSDMARIQGQTAASLEQTLAVINAMTGSSDNATDTGTAAPTWWEQFAATQSATATTAANDSQSALLEELQALRQEVSDLRGEQRIASAAIASGTSKTARILERVTPDGDAMATRSAP
;
A
#
# COMPACT_ATOMS: atom_id res chain seq x y z
N MET A 1 -7.00 -20.36 -26.50
CA MET A 1 -5.56 -20.74 -26.49
C MET A 1 -5.15 -20.90 -25.03
N GLN A 2 -4.22 -21.80 -24.68
CA GLN A 2 -3.76 -21.93 -23.29
C GLN A 2 -2.46 -21.14 -23.09
N LEU A 3 -2.50 -20.11 -22.25
CA LEU A 3 -1.34 -19.25 -21.96
C LEU A 3 -0.69 -19.54 -20.62
N TYR A 4 -1.49 -19.86 -19.59
CA TYR A 4 -0.97 -20.21 -18.27
C TYR A 4 -0.13 -21.48 -18.34
N ARG A 5 1.00 -21.47 -17.63
CA ARG A 5 2.02 -22.52 -17.70
C ARG A 5 2.97 -22.43 -16.50
N ARG A 6 3.82 -23.43 -16.33
CA ARG A 6 4.76 -23.55 -15.22
C ARG A 6 6.19 -23.67 -15.73
N ALA A 7 7.12 -23.06 -15.03
CA ALA A 7 8.56 -23.24 -15.23
C ALA A 7 9.23 -23.50 -13.88
N VAL A 8 10.14 -24.46 -13.83
CA VAL A 8 10.86 -24.83 -12.60
C VAL A 8 12.35 -24.58 -12.81
N TYR A 9 12.98 -23.88 -11.86
CA TYR A 9 14.40 -23.61 -11.85
C TYR A 9 15.06 -24.38 -10.72
N GLY A 10 15.52 -25.59 -11.03
CA GLY A 10 16.13 -26.51 -10.07
C GLY A 10 15.21 -26.78 -8.88
N ASP A 11 15.78 -26.73 -7.68
CA ASP A 11 15.06 -26.75 -6.41
C ASP A 11 14.84 -25.34 -5.83
N LEU A 12 15.25 -24.28 -6.55
CA LEU A 12 15.18 -22.91 -6.06
C LEU A 12 13.79 -22.31 -6.25
N LEU A 13 13.25 -22.37 -7.47
CA LEU A 13 12.06 -21.62 -7.85
C LEU A 13 11.08 -22.45 -8.66
N ASP A 14 9.81 -22.38 -8.28
CA ASP A 14 8.68 -22.89 -9.03
C ASP A 14 7.78 -21.73 -9.46
N LEU A 15 7.84 -21.38 -10.74
CA LEU A 15 7.18 -20.22 -11.32
C LEU A 15 5.88 -20.65 -12.01
N ASN A 16 4.75 -20.19 -11.47
CA ASN A 16 3.42 -20.36 -12.04
C ASN A 16 3.03 -19.08 -12.78
N LEU A 17 3.06 -19.13 -14.12
CA LEU A 17 2.62 -18.03 -14.98
C LEU A 17 1.12 -18.12 -15.17
N LEU A 18 0.39 -17.14 -14.63
CA LEU A 18 -1.07 -17.10 -14.62
C LEU A 18 -1.63 -16.24 -15.76
N ASP A 19 -2.94 -16.36 -15.93
CA ASP A 19 -3.75 -15.65 -16.92
C ASP A 19 -5.03 -15.24 -16.19
N THR A 20 -5.07 -13.99 -15.76
CA THR A 20 -6.21 -13.42 -15.05
C THR A 20 -7.17 -12.66 -15.99
N ARG A 21 -7.03 -12.86 -17.32
CA ARG A 21 -7.82 -12.13 -18.32
C ARG A 21 -8.74 -13.06 -19.09
N GLN A 22 -8.27 -14.20 -19.57
CA GLN A 22 -9.03 -15.03 -20.51
C GLN A 22 -10.25 -15.73 -19.89
N TYR A 23 -10.23 -16.01 -18.59
CA TYR A 23 -11.24 -16.85 -17.92
C TYR A 23 -11.97 -16.14 -16.78
N ARG A 24 -11.68 -14.85 -16.54
CA ARG A 24 -12.33 -14.13 -15.46
C ARG A 24 -13.78 -13.81 -15.78
N THR A 25 -14.62 -13.75 -14.75
CA THR A 25 -15.94 -13.14 -14.87
C THR A 25 -15.81 -11.62 -15.08
N ASN A 26 -16.89 -10.97 -15.52
CA ASN A 26 -16.90 -9.51 -15.64
C ASN A 26 -16.64 -8.84 -14.30
N GLN A 27 -15.97 -7.70 -14.33
CA GLN A 27 -15.75 -6.87 -13.16
C GLN A 27 -17.10 -6.42 -12.58
N PRO A 28 -17.27 -6.44 -11.26
CA PRO A 28 -18.52 -6.03 -10.65
C PRO A 28 -18.69 -4.50 -10.67
N CYS A 29 -19.82 -4.03 -10.14
CA CYS A 29 -20.13 -2.61 -9.90
C CYS A 29 -19.94 -1.67 -11.11
N ASN A 30 -20.19 -2.18 -12.33
CA ASN A 30 -20.00 -1.45 -13.58
C ASN A 30 -18.60 -0.84 -13.72
N GLU A 31 -17.57 -1.52 -13.20
CA GLU A 31 -16.16 -1.11 -13.31
C GLU A 31 -15.82 0.25 -12.67
N ARG A 32 -16.70 0.79 -11.84
CA ARG A 32 -16.48 2.10 -11.23
C ARG A 32 -15.26 2.08 -10.29
N TRP A 33 -14.29 2.93 -10.55
CA TRP A 33 -13.10 3.10 -9.71
C TRP A 33 -13.46 3.48 -8.27
N ALA A 34 -12.68 2.95 -7.32
CA ALA A 34 -12.79 3.21 -5.89
C ALA A 34 -14.22 3.02 -5.35
N SER A 35 -14.88 1.97 -5.81
CA SER A 35 -16.25 1.63 -5.41
C SER A 35 -16.36 0.21 -4.87
N THR A 36 -17.54 -0.13 -4.36
CA THR A 36 -17.88 -1.47 -3.88
C THR A 36 -19.37 -1.74 -4.09
N CYS A 37 -19.75 -3.00 -4.17
CA CYS A 37 -21.12 -3.50 -4.31
C CYS A 37 -21.16 -4.99 -3.96
N ASP A 38 -22.36 -5.57 -3.88
CA ASP A 38 -22.54 -6.99 -3.53
C ASP A 38 -21.78 -7.95 -4.46
N GLY A 39 -21.64 -7.60 -5.75
CA GLY A 39 -20.92 -8.40 -6.74
C GLY A 39 -19.44 -8.63 -6.41
N VAL A 40 -18.82 -7.78 -5.57
CA VAL A 40 -17.44 -7.99 -5.08
C VAL A 40 -17.32 -9.28 -4.24
N ASN A 41 -18.41 -9.70 -3.61
CA ASN A 41 -18.51 -10.90 -2.78
C ASN A 41 -19.23 -12.06 -3.50
N ASP A 42 -19.39 -11.99 -4.82
CA ASP A 42 -20.02 -13.09 -5.57
C ASP A 42 -19.18 -14.37 -5.45
N ALA A 43 -19.81 -15.41 -4.90
CA ALA A 43 -19.16 -16.71 -4.70
C ALA A 43 -18.88 -17.43 -6.02
N ALA A 44 -19.65 -17.16 -7.07
CA ALA A 44 -19.50 -17.73 -8.39
C ALA A 44 -18.52 -16.95 -9.28
N ALA A 45 -18.00 -15.81 -8.82
CA ALA A 45 -16.99 -15.07 -9.56
C ALA A 45 -15.71 -15.90 -9.75
N GLU A 46 -15.02 -15.65 -10.86
CA GLU A 46 -13.78 -16.34 -11.22
C GLU A 46 -12.74 -15.34 -11.69
N VAL A 47 -11.48 -15.52 -11.30
CA VAL A 47 -10.33 -14.75 -11.82
C VAL A 47 -9.49 -15.61 -12.75
N LEU A 48 -9.23 -16.85 -12.35
CA LEU A 48 -8.42 -17.80 -13.10
C LEU A 48 -9.26 -18.75 -13.96
N GLY A 49 -10.56 -18.86 -13.68
CA GLY A 49 -11.35 -19.99 -14.15
C GLY A 49 -11.10 -21.26 -13.33
N GLN A 50 -12.08 -22.16 -13.28
CA GLN A 50 -12.01 -23.38 -12.46
C GLN A 50 -10.83 -24.29 -12.80
N ALA A 51 -10.54 -24.47 -14.10
CA ALA A 51 -9.47 -25.36 -14.56
C ALA A 51 -8.08 -24.87 -14.13
N GLN A 52 -7.82 -23.58 -14.27
CA GLN A 52 -6.54 -22.99 -13.90
C GLN A 52 -6.40 -22.85 -12.38
N GLU A 53 -7.48 -22.56 -11.64
CA GLU A 53 -7.47 -22.54 -10.16
C GLU A 53 -7.08 -23.93 -9.62
N ALA A 54 -7.72 -25.00 -10.10
CA ALA A 54 -7.41 -26.36 -9.70
C ALA A 54 -5.97 -26.76 -10.07
N TRP A 55 -5.51 -26.40 -11.27
CA TRP A 55 -4.13 -26.63 -11.72
C TRP A 55 -3.11 -25.91 -10.82
N LEU A 56 -3.36 -24.65 -10.47
CA LEU A 56 -2.48 -23.87 -9.60
C LEU A 56 -2.38 -24.51 -8.21
N PHE A 57 -3.51 -24.90 -7.63
CA PHE A 57 -3.56 -25.55 -6.33
C PHE A 57 -2.77 -26.86 -6.28
N GLN A 58 -2.89 -27.68 -7.33
CA GLN A 58 -2.07 -28.90 -7.45
C GLN A 58 -0.58 -28.58 -7.60
N SER A 59 -0.23 -27.57 -8.38
CA SER A 59 1.15 -27.13 -8.58
C SER A 59 1.79 -26.68 -7.25
N LEU A 60 1.11 -25.80 -6.51
CA LEU A 60 1.59 -25.28 -5.23
C LEU A 60 1.77 -26.38 -4.18
N GLN A 61 0.80 -27.29 -4.05
CA GLN A 61 0.89 -28.43 -3.10
C GLN A 61 2.00 -29.42 -3.48
N GLY A 62 2.20 -29.67 -4.76
CA GLY A 62 3.22 -30.61 -5.25
C GLY A 62 4.64 -30.05 -5.28
N SER A 63 4.81 -28.73 -5.08
CA SER A 63 6.08 -28.05 -5.24
C SER A 63 7.05 -28.29 -4.08
N ARG A 64 8.23 -28.84 -4.40
CA ARG A 64 9.36 -28.96 -3.47
C ARG A 64 10.39 -27.83 -3.58
N ALA A 65 10.19 -26.87 -4.49
CA ALA A 65 11.10 -25.76 -4.64
C ALA A 65 11.13 -24.87 -3.39
N ARG A 66 12.26 -24.21 -3.13
CA ARG A 66 12.42 -23.28 -2.01
C ARG A 66 11.41 -22.15 -2.09
N TRP A 67 11.18 -21.59 -3.29
CA TRP A 67 10.22 -20.52 -3.55
C TRP A 67 9.14 -20.95 -4.54
N LYS A 68 7.91 -20.52 -4.31
CA LYS A 68 6.80 -20.64 -5.26
C LYS A 68 6.38 -19.24 -5.70
N ALA A 69 6.53 -18.92 -6.98
CA ALA A 69 6.16 -17.63 -7.50
C ALA A 69 4.85 -17.71 -8.30
N LEU A 70 3.96 -16.75 -8.07
CA LEU A 70 2.77 -16.49 -8.88
C LEU A 70 3.07 -15.27 -9.76
N ALA A 71 3.40 -15.49 -11.04
CA ALA A 71 3.59 -14.40 -11.99
C ALA A 71 2.27 -14.12 -12.71
N GLN A 72 1.70 -12.93 -12.49
CA GLN A 72 0.33 -12.63 -12.87
C GLN A 72 0.14 -11.12 -13.11
N GLN A 73 -1.03 -10.73 -13.62
CA GLN A 73 -1.22 -9.41 -14.21
C GLN A 73 -1.60 -8.33 -13.20
N VAL A 74 -2.54 -8.59 -12.28
CA VAL A 74 -3.28 -7.56 -11.52
C VAL A 74 -3.12 -7.71 -10.00
N MET A 75 -3.07 -6.60 -9.26
CA MET A 75 -2.79 -6.59 -7.81
C MET A 75 -3.62 -7.59 -6.98
N LEU A 76 -2.93 -8.39 -6.17
CA LEU A 76 -3.52 -9.32 -5.20
C LEU A 76 -3.77 -8.67 -3.84
N MET A 77 -3.01 -7.65 -3.44
CA MET A 77 -3.30 -6.79 -2.29
C MET A 77 -4.69 -6.14 -2.44
N ASP A 78 -5.43 -6.04 -1.34
CA ASP A 78 -6.78 -5.49 -1.25
C ASP A 78 -6.79 -4.06 -0.69
N LEU A 79 -5.97 -3.20 -1.32
CA LEU A 79 -5.80 -1.80 -0.91
C LEU A 79 -7.12 -1.03 -0.96
N ASN A 80 -7.40 -0.26 0.09
CA ASN A 80 -8.48 0.72 0.06
C ASN A 80 -8.09 1.90 -0.84
N ARG A 81 -8.86 2.14 -1.89
CA ARG A 81 -8.63 3.25 -2.84
C ARG A 81 -9.32 4.54 -2.43
N ASN A 82 -10.18 4.49 -1.42
CA ASN A 82 -10.86 5.63 -0.85
C ASN A 82 -10.11 6.21 0.34
N LEU A 83 -9.92 7.54 0.32
CA LEU A 83 -9.18 8.30 1.34
C LEU A 83 -10.11 8.95 2.38
N ASN A 84 -11.42 8.81 2.18
CA ASN A 84 -12.48 9.34 3.06
C ASN A 84 -12.91 8.34 4.15
N GLY A 85 -12.21 7.21 4.29
CA GLY A 85 -12.54 6.14 5.24
C GLY A 85 -13.55 5.12 4.73
N GLU A 86 -14.23 5.38 3.61
CA GLU A 86 -15.13 4.41 2.99
C GLU A 86 -14.34 3.29 2.31
N VAL A 87 -14.99 2.15 2.08
CA VAL A 87 -14.42 1.04 1.32
C VAL A 87 -14.55 1.33 -0.17
N GLY A 88 -13.43 1.32 -0.88
CA GLY A 88 -13.40 1.40 -2.34
C GLY A 88 -12.28 0.56 -2.90
N TYR A 89 -12.57 -0.18 -3.97
CA TYR A 89 -11.61 -1.09 -4.60
C TYR A 89 -11.27 -0.66 -6.02
N ASN A 90 -10.10 -1.09 -6.50
CA ASN A 90 -9.88 -1.24 -7.94
C ASN A 90 -10.60 -2.53 -8.36
N LEU A 91 -11.71 -2.42 -9.10
CA LEU A 91 -12.55 -3.57 -9.45
C LEU A 91 -11.95 -4.43 -10.58
N ASP A 92 -10.88 -3.96 -11.22
CA ASP A 92 -10.14 -4.74 -12.22
C ASP A 92 -9.05 -5.65 -11.60
N THR A 93 -8.81 -5.54 -10.28
CA THR A 93 -7.82 -6.36 -9.55
C THR A 93 -8.51 -7.41 -8.69
N TRP A 94 -7.73 -8.25 -7.99
CA TRP A 94 -8.28 -9.26 -7.07
C TRP A 94 -9.12 -8.67 -5.93
N ALA A 95 -8.97 -7.37 -5.63
CA ALA A 95 -9.83 -6.68 -4.66
C ALA A 95 -11.30 -6.63 -5.11
N GLY A 96 -11.57 -6.63 -6.42
CA GLY A 96 -12.91 -6.77 -6.99
C GLY A 96 -13.48 -8.19 -6.93
N TYR A 97 -12.67 -9.19 -6.56
CA TYR A 97 -13.02 -10.61 -6.56
C TYR A 97 -12.67 -11.23 -5.19
N ARG A 98 -13.32 -10.76 -4.11
CA ARG A 98 -12.94 -11.12 -2.74
C ARG A 98 -13.05 -12.61 -2.46
N VAL A 99 -14.09 -13.28 -2.96
CA VAL A 99 -14.26 -14.73 -2.74
C VAL A 99 -13.18 -15.53 -3.48
N PRO A 100 -12.92 -15.33 -4.79
CA PRO A 100 -11.77 -15.96 -5.48
C PRO A 100 -10.42 -15.70 -4.81
N ARG A 101 -10.16 -14.45 -4.42
CA ARG A 101 -8.95 -14.07 -3.68
C ARG A 101 -8.83 -14.86 -2.38
N ALA A 102 -9.90 -14.91 -1.60
CA ALA A 102 -9.94 -15.65 -0.34
C ALA A 102 -9.76 -17.15 -0.56
N ARG A 103 -10.28 -17.74 -1.65
CA ARG A 103 -10.03 -19.16 -1.98
C ARG A 103 -8.53 -19.44 -2.19
N LEU A 104 -7.85 -18.60 -2.98
CA LEU A 104 -6.40 -18.72 -3.21
C LEU A 104 -5.60 -18.60 -1.91
N LEU A 105 -5.84 -17.53 -1.14
CA LEU A 105 -5.08 -17.27 0.10
C LEU A 105 -5.37 -18.31 1.18
N ASN A 106 -6.64 -18.72 1.36
CA ASN A 106 -6.99 -19.81 2.27
C ASN A 106 -6.34 -21.13 1.85
N HIS A 107 -6.22 -21.40 0.54
CA HIS A 107 -5.57 -22.60 0.07
C HIS A 107 -4.11 -22.65 0.51
N ILE A 108 -3.36 -21.56 0.27
CA ILE A 108 -1.96 -21.41 0.68
C ILE A 108 -1.84 -21.59 2.21
N GLN A 109 -2.67 -20.86 2.97
CA GLN A 109 -2.64 -20.89 4.43
C GLN A 109 -2.98 -22.26 5.00
N ARG A 110 -4.11 -22.87 4.63
CA ARG A 110 -4.60 -24.14 5.20
C ARG A 110 -3.72 -25.34 4.82
N ARG A 111 -3.00 -25.24 3.71
CA ARG A 111 -2.07 -26.28 3.26
C ARG A 111 -0.64 -26.03 3.75
N ASN A 112 -0.41 -24.99 4.55
CA ASN A 112 0.91 -24.59 5.05
C ASN A 112 1.94 -24.48 3.92
N ILE A 113 1.57 -23.82 2.82
CA ILE A 113 2.46 -23.61 1.67
C ILE A 113 3.28 -22.36 1.96
N ASP A 114 4.54 -22.56 2.37
CA ASP A 114 5.46 -21.48 2.69
C ASP A 114 6.20 -20.94 1.44
N ASN A 115 6.86 -19.79 1.60
CA ASN A 115 7.72 -19.14 0.60
C ASN A 115 6.98 -18.82 -0.72
N VAL A 116 5.76 -18.30 -0.60
CA VAL A 116 4.97 -17.83 -1.75
C VAL A 116 5.23 -16.35 -1.99
N VAL A 117 5.61 -16.03 -3.23
CA VAL A 117 5.80 -14.65 -3.69
C VAL A 117 4.89 -14.40 -4.89
N VAL A 118 4.27 -13.22 -4.94
CA VAL A 118 3.40 -12.80 -6.04
C VAL A 118 4.09 -11.67 -6.80
N LEU A 119 4.15 -11.80 -8.12
CA LEU A 119 4.79 -10.84 -9.02
C LEU A 119 3.72 -10.26 -9.94
N THR A 120 3.64 -8.92 -9.96
CA THR A 120 2.48 -8.21 -10.49
C THR A 120 2.88 -6.95 -11.26
N GLY A 121 2.09 -6.57 -12.27
CA GLY A 121 2.22 -5.30 -12.99
C GLY A 121 0.93 -4.46 -12.92
N ASP A 122 0.49 -3.95 -14.09
CA ASP A 122 -0.79 -3.25 -14.36
C ASP A 122 -0.99 -1.89 -13.67
N GLU A 123 -0.59 -1.74 -12.41
CA GLU A 123 -0.87 -0.55 -11.58
C GLU A 123 -0.05 0.70 -11.95
N HIS A 124 0.94 0.57 -12.83
CA HIS A 124 1.85 1.65 -13.24
C HIS A 124 2.54 2.38 -12.07
N GLN A 125 2.71 1.66 -10.96
CA GLN A 125 3.27 2.13 -9.71
C GLN A 125 3.93 0.96 -8.98
N ASN A 126 4.91 1.26 -8.14
CA ASN A 126 5.56 0.24 -7.31
C ASN A 126 4.79 0.05 -6.00
N TYR A 127 4.51 -1.19 -5.65
CA TYR A 127 4.05 -1.58 -4.32
C TYR A 127 4.82 -2.83 -3.85
N ALA A 128 5.05 -2.93 -2.56
CA ALA A 128 5.50 -4.15 -1.91
C ALA A 128 4.70 -4.32 -0.62
N GLY A 129 4.14 -5.50 -0.41
CA GLY A 129 3.29 -5.72 0.75
C GLY A 129 3.09 -7.18 1.09
N GLU A 130 2.73 -7.40 2.35
CA GLU A 130 2.34 -8.69 2.86
C GLU A 130 0.86 -8.97 2.56
N LEU A 131 0.54 -10.23 2.31
CA LEU A 131 -0.80 -10.68 1.95
C LEU A 131 -1.47 -11.36 3.13
N PHE A 132 -2.63 -10.84 3.51
CA PHE A 132 -3.51 -11.38 4.54
C PHE A 132 -4.89 -11.71 3.93
N LEU A 133 -5.69 -12.54 4.62
CA LEU A 133 -7.07 -12.81 4.21
C LEU A 133 -7.90 -11.53 4.14
N ASP A 134 -7.77 -10.68 5.16
CA ASP A 134 -8.24 -9.30 5.19
C ASP A 134 -7.03 -8.38 5.36
N GLY A 135 -6.61 -7.69 4.30
CA GLY A 135 -5.47 -6.77 4.38
C GLY A 135 -5.78 -5.48 5.15
N ARG A 136 -7.05 -5.22 5.47
CA ARG A 136 -7.47 -4.04 6.25
C ARG A 136 -7.37 -4.28 7.74
N ASN A 137 -7.57 -5.52 8.16
CA ASN A 137 -7.43 -5.99 9.54
C ASN A 137 -6.53 -7.23 9.54
N PRO A 138 -5.21 -7.05 9.36
CA PRO A 138 -4.29 -8.18 9.26
C PRO A 138 -4.27 -8.96 10.57
N GLU A 139 -4.60 -10.24 10.51
CA GLU A 139 -4.51 -11.17 11.64
C GLU A 139 -3.52 -12.30 11.34
N GLY A 140 -2.69 -12.64 12.34
CA GLY A 140 -1.73 -13.73 12.25
C GLY A 140 -0.53 -13.44 11.35
N ARG A 141 0.10 -14.50 10.83
CA ARG A 141 1.28 -14.39 9.95
C ARG A 141 0.85 -14.12 8.50
N ALA A 142 1.60 -13.27 7.80
CA ALA A 142 1.46 -13.06 6.37
C ALA A 142 1.46 -14.40 5.60
N ILE A 143 0.54 -14.53 4.64
CA ILE A 143 0.34 -15.74 3.83
C ILE A 143 1.35 -15.79 2.67
N ALA A 144 1.67 -14.63 2.11
CA ALA A 144 2.60 -14.44 1.00
C ALA A 144 3.07 -12.98 0.96
N THR A 145 4.03 -12.68 0.11
CA THR A 145 4.46 -11.30 -0.20
C THR A 145 4.17 -10.99 -1.66
N GLU A 146 3.65 -9.80 -1.95
CA GLU A 146 3.46 -9.32 -3.31
C GLU A 146 4.42 -8.18 -3.64
N PHE A 147 5.02 -8.27 -4.82
CA PHE A 147 5.76 -7.20 -5.47
C PHE A 147 5.00 -6.77 -6.73
N VAL A 148 4.50 -5.54 -6.70
CA VAL A 148 3.89 -4.88 -7.85
C VAL A 148 4.94 -3.97 -8.45
N THR A 149 5.37 -4.28 -9.66
CA THR A 149 6.36 -3.49 -10.39
C THR A 149 5.67 -2.41 -11.22
N THR A 150 6.29 -1.24 -11.29
CA THR A 150 5.88 -0.16 -12.17
C THR A 150 5.92 -0.57 -13.66
N SER A 151 5.40 0.30 -14.49
CA SER A 151 5.44 0.18 -15.94
C SER A 151 6.82 0.47 -16.52
N ILE A 152 7.06 -0.06 -17.72
CA ILE A 152 8.21 0.34 -18.55
C ILE A 152 8.10 1.82 -18.94
N SER A 153 6.92 2.29 -19.31
CA SER A 153 6.71 3.68 -19.76
C SER A 153 5.31 4.26 -19.57
N SER A 154 4.31 3.45 -19.18
CA SER A 154 2.96 3.95 -18.94
C SER A 154 2.98 5.08 -17.89
N SER A 155 2.17 6.12 -18.11
CA SER A 155 2.13 7.33 -17.27
C SER A 155 3.41 8.21 -17.29
N GLY A 156 4.42 7.89 -18.10
CA GLY A 156 5.61 8.70 -18.32
C GLY A 156 6.60 8.68 -17.15
N ASP A 157 7.27 9.81 -16.90
CA ASP A 157 8.37 9.94 -15.93
C ASP A 157 7.93 9.72 -14.47
N GLY A 158 6.62 9.79 -14.20
CA GLY A 158 6.07 9.65 -12.86
C GLY A 158 6.46 10.79 -11.92
N VAL A 159 6.29 10.54 -10.63
CA VAL A 159 6.71 11.42 -9.54
C VAL A 159 7.24 10.55 -8.40
N ASP A 160 8.24 11.03 -7.67
CA ASP A 160 8.82 10.30 -6.54
C ASP A 160 7.79 10.07 -5.42
N GLN A 161 7.00 11.10 -5.11
CA GLN A 161 5.84 11.00 -4.22
C GLN A 161 4.61 11.66 -4.81
N ARG A 162 3.45 11.02 -4.65
CA ARG A 162 2.17 11.64 -5.01
C ARG A 162 1.87 12.81 -4.07
N SER A 163 1.20 13.83 -4.57
CA SER A 163 0.82 15.01 -3.79
C SER A 163 -0.09 14.68 -2.60
N ASP A 164 -0.82 13.58 -2.65
CA ASP A 164 -1.66 13.09 -1.56
C ASP A 164 -0.89 12.29 -0.49
N MET A 165 0.34 11.82 -0.76
CA MET A 165 1.12 11.08 0.23
C MET A 165 1.47 11.92 1.45
N ALA A 166 1.85 13.18 1.25
CA ALA A 166 2.08 14.11 2.36
C ALA A 166 0.83 14.28 3.23
N ARG A 167 -0.35 14.31 2.59
CA ARG A 167 -1.65 14.39 3.29
C ARG A 167 -1.95 13.11 4.05
N ILE A 168 -1.73 11.93 3.44
CA ILE A 168 -1.95 10.63 4.08
C ILE A 168 -1.00 10.47 5.27
N GLN A 169 0.29 10.75 5.11
CA GLN A 169 1.27 10.74 6.20
C GLN A 169 0.87 11.67 7.33
N GLY A 170 0.41 12.89 7.01
CA GLY A 170 -0.10 13.84 8.00
C GLY A 170 -1.33 13.32 8.74
N GLN A 171 -2.28 12.70 8.05
CA GLN A 171 -3.47 12.11 8.66
C GLN A 171 -3.13 10.90 9.56
N THR A 172 -2.21 10.05 9.12
CA THR A 172 -1.71 8.93 9.93
C THR A 172 -1.02 9.45 11.18
N ALA A 173 -0.11 10.42 11.05
CA ALA A 173 0.56 11.04 12.20
C ALA A 173 -0.45 11.65 13.19
N ALA A 174 -1.49 12.33 12.69
CA ALA A 174 -2.57 12.87 13.52
C ALA A 174 -3.32 11.78 14.30
N SER A 175 -3.69 10.70 13.60
CA SER A 175 -4.43 9.58 14.18
C SER A 175 -3.59 8.88 15.25
N LEU A 176 -2.28 8.75 15.02
CA LEU A 176 -1.34 8.21 16.00
C LEU A 176 -1.19 9.13 17.20
N GLU A 177 -1.04 10.45 17.00
CA GLU A 177 -0.98 11.44 18.08
C GLU A 177 -2.27 11.43 18.93
N GLN A 178 -3.44 11.31 18.29
CA GLN A 178 -4.71 11.19 18.99
C GLN A 178 -4.79 9.89 19.81
N THR A 179 -4.34 8.77 19.23
CA THR A 179 -4.28 7.48 19.93
C THR A 179 -3.32 7.57 21.12
N LEU A 180 -2.17 8.21 20.94
CA LEU A 180 -1.17 8.46 21.98
C LEU A 180 -1.75 9.31 23.12
N ALA A 181 -2.46 10.38 22.79
CA ALA A 181 -3.09 11.27 23.77
C ALA A 181 -4.17 10.54 24.58
N VAL A 182 -4.96 9.70 23.92
CA VAL A 182 -5.98 8.85 24.55
C VAL A 182 -5.32 7.83 25.50
N ILE A 183 -4.21 7.19 25.10
CA ILE A 183 -3.44 6.28 25.97
C ILE A 183 -2.81 7.05 27.15
N ASN A 184 -2.25 8.24 26.92
CA ASN A 184 -1.65 9.06 27.99
C ASN A 184 -2.69 9.53 29.01
N ALA A 185 -3.89 9.90 28.55
CA ALA A 185 -5.02 10.22 29.42
C ALA A 185 -5.46 9.02 30.25
N MET A 186 -5.53 7.82 29.65
CA MET A 186 -5.86 6.58 30.37
C MET A 186 -4.77 6.13 31.35
N THR A 187 -3.50 6.43 31.06
CA THR A 187 -2.36 6.06 31.91
C THR A 187 -1.97 7.15 32.92
N GLY A 188 -2.66 8.29 32.96
CA GLY A 188 -2.36 9.38 33.91
C GLY A 188 -1.04 10.12 33.65
N SER A 189 -0.44 9.95 32.48
CA SER A 189 0.84 10.58 32.10
C SER A 189 0.59 11.95 31.48
N SER A 190 0.46 13.00 32.30
CA SER A 190 0.44 14.38 31.83
C SER A 190 1.87 14.84 31.54
N ASP A 191 2.25 14.90 30.26
CA ASP A 191 3.47 15.63 29.85
C ASP A 191 3.22 17.13 30.02
N ASN A 192 3.56 17.65 31.19
CA ASN A 192 3.71 19.09 31.44
C ASN A 192 5.00 19.58 30.75
N ALA A 193 4.95 19.75 29.44
CA ALA A 193 5.96 20.50 28.71
C ALA A 193 5.35 21.81 28.22
N THR A 194 5.44 22.85 29.07
CA THR A 194 5.19 24.24 28.67
C THR A 194 6.32 24.70 27.77
N ASP A 195 6.12 24.63 26.44
CA ASP A 195 7.02 25.27 25.49
C ASP A 195 6.52 26.68 25.19
N THR A 196 7.18 27.67 25.79
CA THR A 196 6.99 29.09 25.55
C THR A 196 7.74 29.50 24.29
N GLY A 197 7.23 29.08 23.12
CA GLY A 197 7.70 29.53 21.82
C GLY A 197 6.72 30.52 21.19
N THR A 198 7.08 31.80 21.11
CA THR A 198 6.29 32.86 20.46
C THR A 198 6.39 32.80 18.93
N ALA A 199 5.89 31.72 18.32
CA ALA A 199 5.62 31.65 16.89
C ALA A 199 4.11 31.53 16.67
N ALA A 200 3.58 32.25 15.67
CA ALA A 200 2.17 32.12 15.31
C ALA A 200 1.90 30.66 14.91
N PRO A 201 0.90 30.00 15.52
CA PRO A 201 0.68 28.59 15.30
C PRO A 201 0.37 28.34 13.83
N THR A 202 1.07 27.39 13.24
CA THR A 202 0.79 26.90 11.89
C THR A 202 -0.65 26.41 11.80
N TRP A 203 -1.19 26.32 10.59
CA TRP A 203 -2.56 25.83 10.36
C TRP A 203 -2.80 24.44 11.01
N TRP A 204 -1.74 23.63 11.12
CA TRP A 204 -1.74 22.32 11.76
C TRP A 204 -1.89 22.41 13.28
N GLU A 205 -1.11 23.28 13.94
CA GLU A 205 -1.17 23.48 15.40
C GLU A 205 -2.55 24.01 15.84
N GLN A 206 -3.19 24.85 15.02
CA GLN A 206 -4.55 25.34 15.27
C GLN A 206 -5.62 24.24 15.13
N PHE A 207 -5.49 23.36 14.13
CA PHE A 207 -6.39 22.24 13.93
C PHE A 207 -6.32 21.23 15.08
N ALA A 208 -5.11 20.89 15.51
CA ALA A 208 -4.86 19.97 16.63
C ALA A 208 -5.46 20.49 17.95
N ALA A 209 -5.20 21.76 18.29
CA ALA A 209 -5.68 22.37 19.53
C ALA A 209 -7.22 22.43 19.63
N THR A 210 -7.90 22.61 18.49
CA THR A 210 -9.37 22.69 18.44
C THR A 210 -10.03 21.34 18.75
N GLN A 211 -9.37 20.22 18.43
CA GLN A 211 -9.92 18.87 18.67
C GLN A 211 -9.56 18.30 20.06
N SER A 212 -8.47 18.75 20.68
CA SER A 212 -8.07 18.27 22.02
C SER A 212 -9.04 18.69 23.14
N ALA A 213 -9.84 19.73 22.93
CA ALA A 213 -10.70 20.31 23.96
C ALA A 213 -11.93 19.46 24.35
N THR A 214 -12.19 18.32 23.69
CA THR A 214 -13.45 17.58 23.83
C THR A 214 -13.36 16.29 24.66
N ALA A 215 -12.17 15.89 25.15
CA ALA A 215 -11.99 14.60 25.83
C ALA A 215 -11.83 14.75 27.36
N THR A 216 -12.68 14.08 28.14
CA THR A 216 -12.48 13.85 29.58
C THR A 216 -12.74 12.40 29.92
N THR A 217 -11.86 11.75 30.72
CA THR A 217 -12.14 10.81 31.84
C THR A 217 -10.90 9.96 32.26
N ALA A 218 -11.07 9.16 33.33
CA ALA A 218 -10.13 8.68 34.38
C ALA A 218 -9.28 7.41 34.08
N ALA A 219 -8.28 7.14 34.95
CA ALA A 219 -7.12 6.24 34.75
C ALA A 219 -7.17 4.86 35.46
N ASN A 220 -6.42 3.85 34.95
CA ASN A 220 -6.00 2.61 35.68
C ASN A 220 -4.82 1.80 35.01
N ASP A 221 -4.22 0.87 35.77
CA ASP A 221 -2.80 0.43 35.85
C ASP A 221 -2.22 -0.66 34.87
N SER A 222 -2.16 -0.44 33.55
CA SER A 222 -1.41 -1.33 32.61
C SER A 222 -0.18 -0.67 31.96
N GLN A 223 0.56 0.14 32.72
CA GLN A 223 1.48 1.16 32.18
C GLN A 223 2.74 0.64 31.47
N SER A 224 3.36 -0.49 31.84
CA SER A 224 4.73 -0.82 31.38
C SER A 224 4.83 -1.36 29.95
N ALA A 225 3.92 -2.24 29.50
CA ALA A 225 3.89 -2.69 28.10
C ALA A 225 3.40 -1.56 27.16
N LEU A 226 2.45 -0.75 27.65
CA LEU A 226 2.01 0.47 26.97
C LEU A 226 3.15 1.47 26.80
N LEU A 227 4.08 1.57 27.75
CA LEU A 227 5.22 2.49 27.69
C LEU A 227 6.24 2.12 26.59
N GLU A 228 6.51 0.84 26.36
CA GLU A 228 7.40 0.41 25.25
C GLU A 228 6.73 0.65 23.89
N GLU A 229 5.43 0.36 23.78
CA GLU A 229 4.65 0.61 22.57
C GLU A 229 4.48 2.12 22.29
N LEU A 230 4.30 2.93 23.34
CA LEU A 230 4.32 4.40 23.32
C LEU A 230 5.68 4.95 22.85
N GLN A 231 6.79 4.34 23.27
CA GLN A 231 8.12 4.76 22.84
C GLN A 231 8.36 4.44 21.36
N ALA A 232 7.94 3.26 20.90
CA ALA A 232 7.98 2.90 19.49
C ALA A 232 7.13 3.84 18.63
N LEU A 233 5.90 4.13 19.07
CA LEU A 233 5.00 5.08 18.40
C LEU A 233 5.56 6.51 18.39
N ARG A 234 6.20 6.97 19.47
CA ARG A 234 6.88 8.28 19.51
C ARG A 234 8.03 8.35 18.52
N GLN A 235 8.81 7.27 18.40
CA GLN A 235 9.91 7.20 17.45
C GLN A 235 9.38 7.25 16.01
N GLU A 236 8.34 6.47 15.71
CA GLU A 236 7.70 6.46 14.38
C GLU A 236 7.12 7.83 14.01
N VAL A 237 6.43 8.52 14.94
CA VAL A 237 5.93 9.89 14.73
C VAL A 237 7.08 10.89 14.55
N SER A 238 8.18 10.74 15.28
CA SER A 238 9.37 11.58 15.13
C SER A 238 10.03 11.40 13.75
N ASP A 239 10.11 10.16 13.27
CA ASP A 239 10.68 9.81 11.98
C ASP A 239 9.81 10.36 10.85
N LEU A 240 8.48 10.21 10.93
CA LEU A 240 7.54 10.83 10.01
C LEU A 240 7.64 12.36 9.97
N ARG A 241 7.84 13.01 11.12
CA ARG A 241 8.11 14.47 11.20
C ARG A 241 9.46 14.86 10.57
N GLY A 242 10.45 13.97 10.62
CA GLY A 242 11.73 14.13 9.94
C GLY A 242 11.56 14.07 8.43
N GLU A 243 10.86 13.04 7.95
CA GLU A 243 10.55 12.85 6.53
C GLU A 243 9.72 14.00 5.96
N GLN A 244 8.69 14.47 6.67
CA GLN A 244 7.91 15.63 6.22
C GLN A 244 8.73 16.92 6.15
N ARG A 245 9.66 17.15 7.10
CA ARG A 245 10.56 18.31 7.04
C ARG A 245 11.51 18.22 5.85
N ILE A 246 12.05 17.04 5.57
CA ILE A 246 12.91 16.80 4.39
C ILE A 246 12.11 17.01 3.10
N ALA A 247 10.90 16.45 3.00
CA ALA A 247 10.02 16.62 1.84
C ALA A 247 9.64 18.10 1.62
N SER A 248 9.30 18.83 2.69
CA SER A 248 8.99 20.25 2.63
C SER A 248 10.21 21.09 2.22
N ALA A 249 11.40 20.74 2.71
CA ALA A 249 12.66 21.39 2.32
C ALA A 249 13.04 21.07 0.86
N ALA A 250 12.76 19.86 0.37
CA ALA A 250 12.95 19.48 -1.02
C ALA A 250 12.01 20.22 -1.98
N ILE A 251 10.75 20.43 -1.57
CA ILE A 251 9.76 21.25 -2.33
C ILE A 251 10.19 22.73 -2.36
N ALA A 252 10.67 23.28 -1.25
CA ALA A 252 11.21 24.65 -1.17
C ALA A 252 12.53 24.80 -1.98
N SER A 253 13.38 23.78 -1.99
CA SER A 253 14.60 23.72 -2.80
C SER A 253 14.28 23.61 -4.30
N GLY A 254 13.31 22.78 -4.67
CA GLY A 254 12.86 22.58 -6.04
C GLY A 254 12.23 23.83 -6.65
N THR A 255 11.43 24.57 -5.89
CA THR A 255 10.86 25.86 -6.33
C THR A 255 11.92 26.93 -6.63
N SER A 256 13.08 26.88 -5.96
CA SER A 256 14.20 27.79 -6.27
C SER A 256 15.00 27.40 -7.53
N LYS A 257 15.05 26.11 -7.89
CA LYS A 257 15.70 25.63 -9.13
C LYS A 257 14.79 25.77 -10.35
N THR A 258 13.48 25.60 -10.21
CA THR A 258 12.51 25.73 -11.31
C THR A 258 12.36 27.17 -11.81
N ALA A 259 12.61 28.18 -10.96
CA ALA A 259 12.58 29.58 -11.36
C ALA A 259 13.77 30.03 -12.25
N ARG A 260 14.84 29.22 -12.38
CA ARG A 260 16.04 29.58 -13.18
C ARG A 260 16.16 28.90 -14.55
N ILE A 261 15.20 28.08 -14.97
CA ILE A 261 15.30 27.29 -16.21
C ILE A 261 14.34 27.78 -17.33
N LEU A 262 13.58 28.87 -17.11
CA LEU A 262 12.61 29.35 -18.10
C LEU A 262 13.04 30.59 -18.92
N GLU A 263 14.31 31.01 -18.89
CA GLU A 263 14.72 32.25 -19.58
C GLU A 263 15.66 32.09 -20.78
N ARG A 264 15.94 30.88 -21.27
CA ARG A 264 16.65 30.71 -22.55
C ARG A 264 16.46 29.32 -23.14
N VAL A 265 15.36 29.13 -23.87
CA VAL A 265 15.32 28.19 -24.99
C VAL A 265 14.99 29.04 -26.22
N THR A 266 15.87 28.98 -27.21
CA THR A 266 15.95 29.86 -28.38
C THR A 266 14.69 29.83 -29.27
N PRO A 267 14.44 30.87 -30.10
CA PRO A 267 13.19 31.03 -30.87
C PRO A 267 12.96 30.04 -32.01
N ASP A 268 13.96 29.26 -32.42
CA ASP A 268 13.85 28.39 -33.59
C ASP A 268 14.07 26.92 -33.21
N GLY A 269 13.04 26.10 -33.45
CA GLY A 269 12.98 24.69 -33.12
C GLY A 269 13.88 23.78 -33.97
N ASP A 270 13.85 22.51 -33.59
CA ASP A 270 14.49 21.33 -34.21
C ASP A 270 16.00 21.16 -34.06
N ALA A 271 16.41 20.35 -33.07
CA ALA A 271 17.22 19.14 -33.27
C ALA A 271 17.56 18.46 -31.93
N MET A 272 17.27 17.15 -31.81
CA MET A 272 17.87 16.29 -30.80
C MET A 272 19.34 16.01 -31.17
N ALA A 273 20.29 16.40 -30.30
CA ALA A 273 21.68 15.98 -30.42
C ALA A 273 22.02 15.01 -29.28
N THR A 274 22.22 13.74 -29.62
CA THR A 274 22.87 12.76 -28.74
C THR A 274 24.37 13.03 -28.73
N ARG A 275 24.99 13.03 -27.54
CA ARG A 275 26.45 12.96 -27.40
C ARG A 275 26.82 11.78 -26.51
N SER A 276 27.64 10.90 -27.06
CA SER A 276 28.34 9.86 -26.31
C SER A 276 29.44 10.49 -25.45
N ALA A 277 29.59 10.01 -24.22
CA ALA A 277 30.59 10.47 -23.26
C ALA A 277 32.01 10.00 -23.64
N PRO A 278 33.06 10.74 -23.24
CA PRO A 278 34.25 10.16 -22.64
C PRO A 278 34.05 9.90 -21.14
#